data_AF-A0A2U8FPH6-F1
#
_entry.id   AF-A0A2U8FPH6-F1
#
_cell.length_a   1.000
_cell.length_b   1.000
_cell.length_c   1.000
_cell.angle_alpha   90.00
_cell.angle_beta   90.00
_cell.angle_gamma   90.00
#
_symmetry.space_group_name_H-M   'P 1'
#
loop_
_entity.id
_entity.type
_entity.pdbx_description
1 polymer ?
#
loop_
_entity_poly.entity_id
_entity_poly.type
_entity_poly.pdbx_seq_one_letter_code
_entity_poly.pdbx_strand_id
1 'polypeptide(L)'
;MNRHTEQQLLNFCAAQHGRFNAQAWDTLEGVSPEQKACAMLLLAHARWYGRQQEMQSLVGEPSRPQAAGRLSELASRAGFNCGRFAQRLQARLWSSTEPKR
;
A
#
# COMPACT_ATOMS: atom_id res chain seq x y z
N MET A 1 1.32 11.50 8.44
CA MET A 1 1.04 10.17 9.05
C MET A 1 1.97 9.95 10.25
N ASN A 2 1.44 9.39 11.35
CA ASN A 2 2.25 9.06 12.53
C ASN A 2 3.09 7.79 12.30
N ARG A 3 4.26 7.72 12.95
CA ARG A 3 5.23 6.61 12.79
C ARG A 3 4.61 5.24 13.10
N HIS A 4 3.73 5.18 14.09
CA HIS A 4 3.07 3.93 14.48
C HIS A 4 2.14 3.40 13.36
N THR A 5 1.28 4.26 12.82
CA THR A 5 0.37 3.93 11.72
C THR A 5 1.14 3.55 10.45
N GLU A 6 2.23 4.26 10.15
CA GLU A 6 3.13 3.90 9.04
C GLU A 6 3.68 2.49 9.21
N GLN A 7 4.13 2.15 10.41
CA GLN A 7 4.72 0.85 10.70
C GLN A 7 3.69 -0.29 10.64
N GLN A 8 2.46 -0.06 11.11
CA GLN A 8 1.35 -1.00 10.96
C GLN A 8 1.03 -1.26 9.49
N LEU A 9 0.89 -0.20 8.68
CA LEU A 9 0.66 -0.31 7.24
C LEU A 9 1.80 -1.05 6.53
N LEU A 10 3.06 -0.77 6.87
CA LEU A 10 4.22 -1.45 6.29
C LEU A 10 4.22 -2.95 6.62
N ASN A 11 3.95 -3.31 7.88
CA ASN A 11 3.84 -4.72 8.29
C ASN A 11 2.69 -5.42 7.59
N PHE A 12 1.54 -4.77 7.50
CA PHE A 12 0.37 -5.29 6.81
C PHE A 12 0.68 -5.51 5.32
N CYS A 13 1.22 -4.52 4.62
CA CYS A 13 1.59 -4.65 3.21
C CYS A 13 2.66 -5.73 2.98
N ALA A 14 3.62 -5.88 3.90
CA ALA A 14 4.60 -6.95 3.84
C ALA A 14 3.98 -8.34 4.05
N ALA A 15 2.98 -8.49 4.92
CA ALA A 15 2.24 -9.75 5.07
C ALA A 15 1.38 -10.06 3.82
N GLN A 16 0.72 -9.03 3.27
CA GLN A 16 -0.06 -9.11 2.03
C GLN A 16 0.77 -9.49 0.80
N HIS A 17 2.08 -9.20 0.82
CA HIS A 17 3.01 -9.61 -0.23
C HIS A 17 3.12 -11.14 -0.34
N GLY A 18 3.26 -11.85 0.80
CA GLY A 18 3.35 -13.31 0.81
C GLY A 18 2.02 -13.99 0.55
N ARG A 19 0.93 -13.46 1.11
CA ARG A 19 -0.42 -13.98 0.93
C ARG A 19 -1.41 -12.83 0.82
N PHE A 20 -1.72 -12.46 -0.41
CA PHE A 20 -2.72 -11.43 -0.69
C PHE A 20 -4.10 -11.86 -0.20
N ASN A 21 -4.76 -10.98 0.55
CA ASN A 21 -6.11 -11.15 1.05
C ASN A 21 -6.83 -9.80 1.00
N ALA A 22 -7.76 -9.68 0.06
CA ALA A 22 -8.55 -8.48 -0.14
C ALA A 22 -9.39 -8.09 1.09
N GLN A 23 -10.00 -9.06 1.76
CA GLN A 23 -10.83 -8.80 2.93
C GLN A 23 -10.03 -8.26 4.13
N ALA A 24 -8.74 -8.59 4.21
CA ALA A 24 -7.89 -8.14 5.31
C ALA A 24 -7.68 -6.60 5.31
N TRP A 25 -7.89 -5.95 4.17
CA TRP A 25 -7.82 -4.49 4.07
C TRP A 25 -9.00 -3.79 4.76
N ASP A 26 -10.18 -4.39 4.68
CA ASP A 26 -11.38 -3.92 5.35
C ASP A 26 -11.20 -4.00 6.87
N THR A 27 -10.70 -5.15 7.35
CA THR A 27 -10.46 -5.43 8.77
C THR A 27 -9.23 -4.74 9.37
N LEU A 28 -8.46 -3.96 8.60
CA LEU A 28 -7.25 -3.31 9.11
C LEU A 28 -7.62 -2.15 10.05
N GLU A 29 -7.58 -2.36 11.36
CA GLU A 29 -7.86 -1.30 12.33
C GLU A 29 -6.62 -0.45 12.65
N GLY A 30 -6.82 0.76 13.19
CA GLY A 30 -5.72 1.66 13.57
C GLY A 30 -5.11 2.49 12.43
N VAL A 31 -5.63 2.35 11.21
CA VAL A 31 -5.21 3.10 10.02
C VAL A 31 -6.41 3.84 9.44
N SER A 32 -6.26 5.15 9.20
CA SER A 32 -7.34 5.96 8.61
C SER A 32 -7.69 5.45 7.21
N PRO A 33 -8.98 5.47 6.81
CA PRO A 33 -9.42 4.99 5.50
C PRO A 33 -8.72 5.71 4.34
N GLU A 34 -8.42 7.01 4.48
CA GLU A 34 -7.66 7.77 3.47
C GLU A 34 -6.22 7.25 3.29
N GLN A 35 -5.57 6.82 4.38
CA GLN A 35 -4.21 6.25 4.33
C GLN A 35 -4.21 4.86 3.72
N LYS A 36 -5.24 4.05 4.02
CA LYS A 36 -5.45 2.75 3.37
C LYS A 36 -5.63 2.93 1.86
N ALA A 37 -6.49 3.86 1.45
CA ALA A 37 -6.73 4.16 0.03
C ALA A 37 -5.46 4.62 -0.68
N CYS A 38 -4.64 5.49 -0.05
CA CYS A 38 -3.35 5.89 -0.59
C CYS A 38 -2.40 4.70 -0.80
N ALA A 39 -2.31 3.80 0.19
CA ALA A 39 -1.47 2.62 0.08
C ALA A 39 -1.98 1.68 -1.02
N MET A 40 -3.28 1.38 -1.07
CA MET A 40 -3.86 0.54 -2.12
C MET A 40 -3.61 1.11 -3.52
N LEU A 41 -3.88 2.40 -3.72
CA LEU A 41 -3.63 3.10 -4.99
C LEU A 41 -2.14 3.02 -5.37
N LEU A 42 -1.24 3.32 -4.43
CA LEU A 42 0.20 3.23 -4.66
C LEU A 42 0.61 1.83 -5.11
N LEU A 43 0.09 0.79 -4.46
CA LEU A 43 0.43 -0.60 -4.74
C LEU A 43 -0.19 -1.08 -6.07
N ALA A 44 -1.40 -0.64 -6.40
CA ALA A 44 -2.04 -0.90 -7.69
C ALA A 44 -1.27 -0.29 -8.87
N HIS A 45 -0.60 0.86 -8.66
CA HIS A 45 0.29 1.47 -9.64
C HIS A 45 1.68 0.81 -9.66
N ALA A 46 2.19 0.38 -8.52
CA ALA A 46 3.53 -0.18 -8.38
C ALA A 46 3.59 -1.68 -8.72
N ARG A 47 3.15 -2.09 -9.92
CA ARG A 47 3.30 -3.45 -10.54
C ARG A 47 3.44 -4.61 -9.52
N TRP A 48 2.58 -4.63 -8.50
CA TRP A 48 2.87 -5.31 -7.23
C TRP A 48 3.10 -6.81 -7.41
N TYR A 49 4.38 -7.20 -7.52
CA TYR A 49 4.88 -8.58 -7.66
C TYR A 49 3.99 -9.52 -8.49
N GLY A 50 3.45 -9.04 -9.62
CA GLY A 50 2.60 -9.82 -10.52
C GLY A 50 1.10 -9.88 -10.14
N ARG A 51 0.69 -9.39 -8.97
CA ARG A 51 -0.71 -9.29 -8.52
C ARG A 51 -1.36 -7.92 -8.79
N GLN A 52 -0.88 -7.22 -9.82
CA GLN A 52 -1.38 -5.90 -10.18
C GLN A 52 -2.88 -5.92 -10.48
N GLN A 53 -3.40 -6.96 -11.16
CA GLN A 53 -4.83 -7.07 -11.48
C GLN A 53 -5.71 -7.25 -10.24
N GLU A 54 -5.28 -8.05 -9.26
CA GLU A 54 -6.03 -8.23 -8.01
C GLU A 54 -6.08 -6.91 -7.21
N MET A 55 -4.96 -6.18 -7.17
CA MET A 55 -4.90 -4.85 -6.56
C MET A 55 -5.77 -3.82 -7.31
N GLN A 56 -5.77 -3.83 -8.64
CA GLN A 56 -6.62 -2.95 -9.43
C GLN A 56 -8.11 -3.27 -9.27
N SER A 57 -8.45 -4.54 -9.11
CA SER A 57 -9.83 -4.97 -8.85
C SER A 57 -10.32 -4.47 -7.48
N LEU A 58 -9.43 -4.46 -6.48
CA LEU A 58 -9.70 -3.90 -5.15
C LEU A 58 -9.89 -2.39 -5.14
N VAL A 59 -9.09 -1.67 -5.92
CA VAL A 59 -9.15 -0.20 -6.02
C VAL A 59 -10.34 0.25 -6.89
N GLY A 60 -10.89 -0.64 -7.72
CA GLY A 60 -11.88 -0.29 -8.74
C GLY A 60 -11.21 0.43 -9.90
N GLU A 61 -11.51 0.01 -11.13
CA GLU A 61 -10.84 0.38 -12.39
C GLU A 61 -10.17 1.78 -12.41
N PRO A 62 -8.84 1.87 -12.26
CA PRO A 62 -8.10 3.13 -12.32
C PRO A 62 -7.72 3.52 -13.75
N SER A 63 -8.50 3.12 -14.77
CA SER A 63 -8.23 3.32 -16.20
C SER A 63 -8.34 4.79 -16.67
N ARG A 64 -8.05 5.77 -15.81
CA ARG A 64 -7.90 7.18 -16.17
C ARG A 64 -6.64 7.80 -15.56
N PRO A 65 -5.97 8.72 -16.27
CA PRO A 65 -4.91 9.58 -15.72
C PRO A 65 -5.35 10.41 -14.47
N GLN A 66 -6.65 10.41 -14.13
CA GLN A 66 -7.19 11.01 -12.91
C GLN A 66 -6.83 10.25 -11.62
N ALA A 67 -6.49 8.96 -11.68
CA ALA A 67 -6.16 8.17 -10.48
C ALA A 67 -4.85 8.63 -9.81
N ALA A 68 -3.85 9.03 -10.60
CA ALA A 68 -2.61 9.60 -10.10
C ALA A 68 -2.81 10.98 -9.42
N GLY A 69 -3.69 11.81 -9.99
CA GLY A 69 -4.13 13.07 -9.36
C GLY A 69 -4.83 12.84 -8.03
N ARG A 70 -5.77 11.87 -7.99
CA ARG A 70 -6.45 11.47 -6.75
C ARG A 70 -5.49 10.94 -5.69
N LEU A 71 -4.48 10.15 -6.07
CA LEU A 71 -3.46 9.68 -5.13
C LEU A 71 -2.68 10.85 -4.56
N SER A 72 -2.22 11.79 -5.38
CA SER A 72 -1.43 12.94 -4.90
C SER A 72 -2.24 13.87 -3.98
N GLU A 73 -3.51 14.10 -4.29
CA GLU A 73 -4.43 14.85 -3.42
C GLU A 73 -4.73 14.12 -2.12
N LEU A 74 -5.11 12.84 -2.18
CA LEU A 74 -5.38 12.02 -0.99
C LEU A 74 -4.14 11.89 -0.11
N ALA A 75 -2.97 11.70 -0.72
CA ALA A 75 -1.71 11.60 -0.01
C ALA A 75 -1.38 12.90 0.72
N SER A 76 -1.60 14.04 0.06
CA SER A 76 -1.40 15.36 0.67
C SER A 76 -2.37 15.58 1.84
N ARG A 77 -3.66 15.25 1.66
CA ARG A 77 -4.70 15.37 2.70
C ARG A 77 -4.45 14.45 3.90
N ALA A 78 -4.05 13.21 3.65
CA ALA A 78 -3.76 12.22 4.69
C ALA A 78 -2.36 12.39 5.32
N GLY A 79 -1.55 13.32 4.80
CA GLY A 79 -0.13 13.46 5.15
C GLY A 79 0.66 12.18 4.90
N PHE A 80 0.31 11.43 3.86
CA PHE A 80 0.93 10.18 3.45
C PHE A 80 2.03 10.47 2.42
N ASN A 81 3.26 10.05 2.70
CA ASN A 81 4.36 10.23 1.76
C ASN A 81 4.57 8.94 0.95
N CYS A 82 4.02 8.89 -0.27
CA CYS A 82 4.09 7.73 -1.14
C CYS A 82 5.52 7.28 -1.43
N GLY A 83 6.44 8.22 -1.70
CA GLY A 83 7.84 7.90 -2.01
C GLY A 83 8.56 7.27 -0.83
N ARG A 84 8.45 7.88 0.36
CA ARG A 84 9.03 7.33 1.60
C ARG A 84 8.44 5.97 1.95
N PHE A 85 7.12 5.82 1.80
CA PHE A 85 6.42 4.57 2.09
C PHE A 85 6.88 3.45 1.16
N ALA A 86 6.95 3.71 -0.15
CA ALA A 86 7.42 2.73 -1.14
C ALA A 86 8.85 2.26 -0.84
N GLN A 87 9.76 3.20 -0.55
CA GLN A 87 11.14 2.89 -0.17
C GLN A 87 11.23 2.02 1.09
N ARG A 88 10.46 2.36 2.13
CA ARG A 88 10.43 1.58 3.38
C ARG A 88 9.81 0.20 3.18
N LEU A 89 8.77 0.11 2.36
CA LEU A 89 8.12 -1.15 2.06
C LEU A 89 9.06 -2.06 1.27
N GLN A 90 9.73 -1.54 0.24
CA GLN A 90 10.72 -2.27 -0.54
C GLN A 90 11.86 -2.79 0.35
N ALA A 91 12.43 -1.93 1.20
CA ALA A 91 13.48 -2.34 2.14
C ALA A 91 13.00 -3.45 3.09
N ARG A 92 11.77 -3.36 3.57
CA ARG A 92 11.21 -4.34 4.50
C ARG A 92 10.89 -5.68 3.84
N LEU A 93 10.42 -5.64 2.59
CA LEU A 93 10.24 -6.84 1.77
C LEU A 93 11.57 -7.51 1.49
N TRP A 94 12.60 -6.73 1.12
CA TRP A 94 13.95 -7.24 0.88
C TRP A 94 14.53 -7.94 2.11
N SER A 95 14.45 -7.29 3.29
CA SER A 95 14.87 -7.90 4.55
C SER A 95 14.03 -9.10 4.97
N SER A 96 12.78 -9.20 4.51
CA SER A 96 11.92 -10.36 4.78
C SER A 96 12.17 -11.51 3.81
N THR A 97 12.78 -11.25 2.65
CA THR A 97 13.20 -12.26 1.66
C THR A 97 14.61 -12.79 1.88
N GLU A 98 15.42 -12.18 2.74
CA GLU A 98 16.67 -12.77 3.19
C GLU A 98 16.37 -13.95 4.12
N PRO A 99 16.65 -15.21 3.72
CA PRO A 99 16.56 -16.33 4.62
C PRO A 99 17.62 -16.13 5.71
N LYS A 100 17.23 -16.26 6.98
CA LYS A 100 18.15 -16.50 8.09
C LYS A 100 19.12 -17.61 7.66
N ARG A 101 20.35 -17.23 7.30
CA ARG A 101 21.48 -18.15 7.17
C ARG A 101 22.00 -18.48 8.56
#